data_AF-S9PUC5-F1
#
_entry.id   AF-S9PUC5-F1
#
_cell.length_a   1.000
_cell.length_b   1.000
_cell.length_c   1.000
_cell.angle_alpha   90.00
_cell.angle_beta   90.00
_cell.angle_gamma   90.00
#
_symmetry.space_group_name_H-M   'P 1'
#
loop_
_entity.id
_entity.type
_entity.pdbx_description
1 polymer ?
#
loop_
_entity_poly.entity_id
_entity_poly.type
_entity_poly.pdbx_seq_one_letter_code
_entity_poly.pdbx_strand_id
1 'polypeptide(L)'
;MFRAKFSRFWNHPAGPKTVHFWAPAMKWTLVLSGISDYTRAPQYLSTRQYGALAATGAIWTRWSLVIRPKNYFNATVNFFLAVVGGVQLSRIYVYNYQQKRIKANSETEKQKQNLA
;
A
#
# COMPACT_ATOMS: atom_id res chain seq x y z
N MET A 1 5.87 10.01 -36.34
CA MET A 1 4.78 9.44 -35.50
C MET A 1 4.87 9.82 -34.01
N PHE A 2 6.05 9.81 -33.37
CA PHE A 2 6.21 10.17 -31.94
C PHE A 2 5.88 11.63 -31.59
N ARG A 3 6.30 12.58 -32.44
CA ARG A 3 6.15 14.03 -32.19
C ARG A 3 4.68 14.49 -32.09
N ALA A 4 3.79 13.89 -32.89
CA ALA A 4 2.35 14.17 -32.88
C ALA A 4 1.65 13.62 -31.62
N LYS A 5 2.05 12.42 -31.14
CA LYS A 5 1.53 11.85 -29.89
C LYS A 5 1.97 12.66 -28.67
N PHE A 6 3.22 13.13 -28.65
CA PHE A 6 3.72 14.02 -27.60
C PHE A 6 3.00 15.37 -27.58
N SER A 7 2.81 16.01 -28.74
CA SER A 7 2.06 17.27 -28.84
C SER A 7 0.60 17.12 -28.38
N ARG A 8 -0.05 16.00 -28.71
CA ARG A 8 -1.42 15.68 -28.27
C ARG A 8 -1.51 15.44 -26.76
N PHE A 9 -0.51 14.79 -26.15
CA PHE A 9 -0.44 14.60 -24.69
C PHE A 9 -0.19 15.93 -23.97
N TRP A 10 0.69 16.78 -24.49
CA TRP A 10 1.06 18.08 -23.92
C TRP A 10 -0.07 19.12 -23.96
N ASN A 11 -0.93 19.05 -24.97
CA ASN A 11 -2.05 19.96 -25.17
C ASN A 11 -3.40 19.40 -24.68
N HIS A 12 -3.41 18.26 -24.00
CA HIS A 12 -4.64 17.70 -23.43
C HIS A 12 -5.18 18.61 -22.31
N PRO A 13 -6.50 18.88 -22.23
CA PRO A 13 -7.10 19.76 -21.20
C PRO A 13 -6.89 19.28 -19.76
N ALA A 14 -6.62 17.99 -19.56
CA ALA A 14 -6.17 17.41 -18.29
C ALA A 14 -4.72 16.88 -18.38
N GLY A 15 -3.88 17.53 -19.18
CA GLY A 15 -2.50 17.14 -19.45
C GLY A 15 -1.51 17.66 -18.41
N PRO A 16 -0.19 17.46 -18.64
CA PRO A 16 0.88 17.78 -17.70
C PRO A 16 1.04 19.28 -17.37
N LYS A 17 0.32 20.17 -18.07
CA LYS A 17 0.24 21.59 -17.74
C LYS A 17 -0.71 21.89 -16.57
N THR A 18 -1.48 20.90 -16.10
CA THR A 18 -2.54 21.09 -15.10
C THR A 18 -2.21 20.42 -13.76
N VAL A 19 -2.68 21.03 -12.67
CA VAL A 19 -2.56 20.46 -11.31
C VAL A 19 -3.27 19.11 -11.20
N HIS A 20 -4.34 18.89 -11.96
CA HIS A 20 -5.09 17.63 -11.98
C HIS A 20 -4.31 16.43 -12.51
N PHE A 21 -3.24 16.64 -13.27
CA PHE A 21 -2.30 15.59 -13.67
C PHE A 21 -1.29 15.32 -12.56
N TRP A 22 -0.65 16.38 -12.04
CA TRP A 22 0.41 16.27 -11.05
C TRP A 22 -0.06 15.81 -9.67
N ALA A 23 -1.27 16.20 -9.24
CA ALA A 23 -1.79 15.79 -7.93
C ALA A 23 -1.91 14.25 -7.79
N PRO A 24 -2.57 13.53 -8.71
CA PRO A 24 -2.55 12.08 -8.68
C PRO A 24 -1.20 11.46 -9.10
N ALA A 25 -0.35 12.16 -9.85
CA ALA A 25 1.04 11.74 -10.04
C ALA A 25 1.82 11.73 -8.70
N MET A 26 1.66 12.75 -7.87
CA MET A 26 2.26 12.80 -6.53
C MET A 26 1.68 11.74 -5.60
N LYS A 27 0.41 11.34 -5.75
CA LYS A 27 -0.14 10.23 -4.95
C LYS A 27 0.60 8.91 -5.18
N TRP A 28 1.26 8.70 -6.33
CA TRP A 28 2.10 7.53 -6.55
C TRP A 28 3.32 7.47 -5.62
N THR A 29 3.77 8.60 -5.06
CA THR A 29 4.85 8.61 -4.06
C THR A 29 4.47 7.79 -2.81
N LEU A 30 3.19 7.77 -2.42
CA LEU A 30 2.71 6.95 -1.30
C LEU A 30 2.83 5.45 -1.63
N VAL A 31 2.50 5.06 -2.86
CA VAL A 31 2.62 3.68 -3.31
C VAL A 31 4.08 3.26 -3.35
N LEU A 32 4.96 4.11 -3.91
CA LEU A 32 6.40 3.85 -3.97
C LEU A 32 7.04 3.78 -2.57
N SER A 33 6.65 4.67 -1.67
CA SER A 33 7.07 4.64 -0.26
C SER A 33 6.66 3.31 0.40
N GLY A 34 5.41 2.88 0.22
CA GLY A 34 4.95 1.58 0.72
C GLY A 34 5.66 0.39 0.08
N ILE A 35 6.14 0.48 -1.16
CA ILE A 35 6.99 -0.56 -1.76
C ILE A 35 8.37 -0.55 -1.12
N SER A 36 8.95 0.63 -0.86
CA SER A 36 10.28 0.74 -0.23
C SER A 36 10.32 0.14 1.18
N ASP A 37 9.20 0.20 1.91
CA ASP A 37 9.03 -0.41 3.23
C ASP A 37 9.06 -1.96 3.20
N TYR A 38 9.12 -2.60 2.02
CA TYR A 38 9.35 -4.05 1.97
C TYR A 38 10.72 -4.46 2.51
N THR A 39 11.72 -3.59 2.40
CA THR A 39 13.06 -3.84 2.92
C THR A 39 13.16 -3.70 4.44
N ARG A 40 12.18 -3.02 5.06
CA ARG A 40 12.14 -2.84 6.51
C ARG A 40 11.62 -4.08 7.22
N ALA A 41 12.21 -4.32 8.38
CA ALA A 41 11.84 -5.44 9.23
C ALA A 41 10.44 -5.21 9.84
N PRO A 42 9.58 -6.26 9.88
CA PRO A 42 8.16 -6.14 10.19
C PRO A 42 7.84 -5.65 11.60
N GLN A 43 8.80 -5.67 12.54
CA GLN A 43 8.65 -5.11 13.88
C GLN A 43 8.51 -3.58 13.91
N TYR A 44 8.97 -2.88 12.87
CA TYR A 44 8.86 -1.41 12.77
C TYR A 44 7.61 -0.96 12.02
N LEU A 45 6.83 -1.90 11.48
CA LEU A 45 5.66 -1.60 10.66
C LEU A 45 4.38 -1.58 11.51
N SER A 46 3.61 -0.50 11.40
CA SER A 46 2.36 -0.34 12.15
C SER A 46 1.18 -1.02 11.46
N THR A 47 0.62 -2.06 12.10
CA THR A 47 -0.57 -2.77 11.61
C THR A 47 -1.77 -1.84 11.40
N ARG A 48 -1.96 -0.86 12.29
CA ARG A 48 -3.10 0.08 12.20
C ARG A 48 -2.95 1.02 11.01
N GLN A 49 -1.73 1.48 10.75
CA GLN A 49 -1.44 2.38 9.63
C GLN A 49 -1.65 1.67 8.30
N TYR A 50 -1.05 0.49 8.12
CA TYR A 50 -1.22 -0.30 6.91
C TYR A 50 -2.64 -0.83 6.74
N GLY A 51 -3.33 -1.12 7.85
CA GLY A 51 -4.77 -1.41 7.92
C GLY A 51 -5.62 -0.29 7.34
N ALA A 52 -5.39 0.93 7.81
CA ALA A 52 -6.10 2.11 7.33
C ALA A 52 -5.78 2.40 5.85
N LEU A 53 -4.52 2.28 5.41
CA LEU A 53 -4.12 2.46 4.01
C LEU A 53 -4.78 1.44 3.09
N ALA A 54 -4.84 0.17 3.50
CA ALA A 54 -5.49 -0.89 2.75
C ALA A 54 -7.01 -0.64 2.60
N ALA A 55 -7.69 -0.33 3.71
CA ALA A 55 -9.13 -0.09 3.73
C ALA A 55 -9.51 1.15 2.92
N THR A 56 -8.80 2.27 3.12
CA THR A 56 -9.04 3.50 2.38
C THR A 56 -8.77 3.32 0.89
N GLY A 57 -7.67 2.67 0.51
CA GLY A 57 -7.38 2.33 -0.88
C GLY A 57 -8.50 1.52 -1.54
N ALA A 58 -9.02 0.49 -0.86
CA ALA A 58 -10.10 -0.35 -1.40
C ALA A 58 -11.41 0.44 -1.60
N ILE A 59 -11.82 1.23 -0.60
CA ILE A 59 -13.04 2.06 -0.65
C ILE A 59 -12.95 3.07 -1.80
N TRP A 60 -11.84 3.79 -1.90
CA TRP A 60 -11.64 4.82 -2.92
C TRP A 60 -11.48 4.24 -4.33
N THR A 61 -10.97 3.02 -4.44
CA THR A 61 -10.93 2.30 -5.72
C THR A 61 -12.35 2.03 -6.23
N ARG A 62 -13.22 1.49 -5.38
CA ARG A 62 -14.63 1.23 -5.74
C ARG A 62 -15.35 2.53 -6.11
N TRP A 63 -15.21 3.57 -5.30
CA TRP A 63 -15.85 4.86 -5.57
C TRP A 63 -15.39 5.49 -6.89
N SER A 64 -14.09 5.42 -7.22
CA SER A 64 -13.54 5.97 -8.47
C SER A 64 -14.07 5.28 -9.74
N LEU A 65 -14.56 4.05 -9.62
CA LEU A 65 -15.13 3.27 -10.73
C LEU A 65 -16.66 3.41 -10.85
N VAL A 66 -17.35 3.73 -9.74
CA VAL A 66 -18.81 3.89 -9.69
C VAL A 66 -19.26 5.29 -10.12
N ILE A 67 -18.49 6.34 -9.79
CA ILE A 67 -18.81 7.72 -10.14
C ILE A 67 -18.67 7.95 -11.65
N ARG A 68 -19.63 8.65 -12.27
CA ARG A 68 -19.57 9.08 -13.68
C ARG A 68 -19.25 10.58 -13.79
N PRO A 69 -18.29 10.99 -14.64
CA PRO A 69 -17.43 10.17 -15.48
C PRO A 69 -16.35 9.40 -14.67
N LYS A 70 -15.97 8.21 -15.14
CA LYS A 70 -15.05 7.31 -14.43
C LYS A 70 -13.63 7.89 -14.40
N ASN A 71 -13.01 7.92 -13.22
CA ASN A 71 -11.64 8.39 -13.05
C ASN A 71 -10.68 7.20 -12.85
N TYR A 72 -10.25 6.63 -13.97
CA TYR A 72 -9.33 5.48 -13.98
C TYR A 72 -7.99 5.77 -13.32
N PHE A 73 -7.45 6.99 -13.47
CA PHE A 73 -6.14 7.32 -12.89
C PHE A 73 -6.16 7.33 -11.36
N ASN A 74 -7.22 7.91 -10.77
CA ASN A 74 -7.40 7.86 -9.31
C ASN A 74 -7.74 6.44 -8.83
N ALA A 75 -8.48 5.65 -9.60
CA ALA A 75 -8.76 4.25 -9.27
C ALA A 75 -7.48 3.42 -9.19
N THR A 76 -6.57 3.58 -10.16
CA THR A 76 -5.30 2.84 -10.20
C THR A 76 -4.45 3.12 -8.96
N VAL A 77 -4.26 4.39 -8.59
CA VAL A 77 -3.42 4.73 -7.42
C VAL A 77 -3.98 4.14 -6.12
N ASN A 78 -5.30 4.26 -5.90
CA ASN A 78 -5.93 3.72 -4.69
C ASN A 78 -5.93 2.19 -4.67
N PHE A 79 -6.00 1.55 -5.84
CA PHE A 79 -5.91 0.10 -5.96
C PHE A 79 -4.52 -0.39 -5.55
N PHE A 80 -3.46 0.21 -6.10
CA PHE A 80 -2.09 -0.15 -5.70
C PHE A 80 -1.81 0.16 -4.24
N LEU A 81 -2.35 1.25 -3.69
CA LEU A 81 -2.26 1.53 -2.26
C LEU A 81 -2.91 0.41 -1.43
N ALA A 82 -4.08 -0.08 -1.86
CA ALA A 82 -4.75 -1.19 -1.20
C ALA A 82 -3.93 -2.48 -1.22
N VAL A 83 -3.32 -2.79 -2.38
CA VAL A 83 -2.46 -3.97 -2.57
C VAL A 83 -1.22 -3.87 -1.69
N VAL A 84 -0.49 -2.76 -1.74
CA VAL A 84 0.72 -2.56 -0.93
C VAL A 84 0.40 -2.64 0.57
N GLY A 85 -0.70 -2.00 1.01
CA GLY A 85 -1.16 -2.11 2.38
C GLY A 85 -1.51 -3.55 2.78
N GLY A 86 -2.20 -4.29 1.91
CA GLY A 86 -2.56 -5.68 2.14
C GLY A 86 -1.35 -6.62 2.26
N VAL A 87 -0.34 -6.46 1.39
CA VAL A 87 0.90 -7.26 1.45
C VAL A 87 1.68 -6.94 2.73
N GLN A 88 1.73 -5.68 3.14
CA GLN A 88 2.41 -5.35 4.40
C GLN A 88 1.67 -5.89 5.63
N LEU A 89 0.34 -5.82 5.63
CA LEU A 89 -0.48 -6.43 6.69
C LEU A 89 -0.26 -7.94 6.80
N SER A 90 -0.20 -8.66 5.67
CA SER A 90 0.01 -10.10 5.68
C SER A 90 1.39 -10.46 6.25
N ARG A 91 2.44 -9.69 5.90
CA ARG A 91 3.79 -9.85 6.48
C ARG A 91 3.79 -9.63 7.99
N ILE A 92 3.12 -8.57 8.47
CA ILE A 92 3.01 -8.27 9.90
C ILE A 92 2.23 -9.37 10.64
N TYR A 93 1.16 -9.89 10.03
CA TYR A 93 0.36 -10.97 10.61
C TYR A 93 1.18 -12.25 10.80
N VAL A 94 1.91 -12.67 9.77
CA VAL A 94 2.81 -13.85 9.84
C VAL A 94 3.89 -13.65 10.90
N TYR A 95 4.50 -12.46 10.95
CA TYR A 95 5.51 -12.13 11.95
C TYR A 95 4.97 -12.21 13.38
N ASN A 96 3.79 -11.63 13.65
CA ASN A 96 3.16 -11.68 14.96
C ASN A 96 2.79 -13.11 15.38
N TYR A 97 2.38 -13.94 14.43
CA TYR A 97 2.10 -15.35 14.69
C TYR A 97 3.37 -16.13 15.09
N GLN A 98 4.48 -15.93 14.37
CA GLN A 98 5.77 -16.54 14.70
C GLN A 98 6.29 -16.09 16.07
N GLN A 99 6.20 -14.80 16.39
CA GLN A 99 6.62 -14.26 17.69
C GLN A 99 5.86 -14.88 18.86
N LYS A 100 4.54 -15.09 18.73
CA LYS A 100 3.74 -15.78 19.76
C LYS A 100 4.21 -17.21 19.98
N ARG A 101 4.52 -17.95 18.91
CA ARG A 101 5.02 -19.33 18.99
C ARG A 101 6.38 -19.41 19.68
N ILE A 102 7.30 -18.51 19.33
CA ILE A 102 8.64 -18.46 19.94
C ILE A 102 8.53 -18.18 21.45
N LYS A 103 7.68 -17.23 21.85
CA LYS A 103 7.44 -16.93 23.27
C LYS A 103 6.88 -18.13 24.03
N ALA A 104 5.84 -18.78 23.49
CA ALA A 104 5.25 -19.98 24.11
C ALA A 104 6.27 -21.11 24.30
N ASN A 105 7.07 -21.42 23.27
CA ASN A 105 8.12 -22.45 23.40
C ASN A 105 9.17 -22.07 24.45
N SER A 106 9.57 -20.80 24.51
CA SER A 106 10.53 -20.33 25.52
C SER A 106 10.00 -20.43 26.95
N GLU A 107 8.70 -20.24 27.16
CA GLU A 107 8.05 -20.41 28.46
C GLU A 107 7.99 -21.89 28.86
N THR A 108 7.68 -22.78 27.90
CA THR A 108 7.68 -24.23 28.11
C THR A 108 9.07 -24.76 28.47
N GLU A 109 10.13 -24.32 27.79
CA GLU A 109 11.50 -24.75 28.10
C GLU A 109 11.96 -24.23 29.47
N LYS A 110 11.63 -22.99 29.84
CA LYS A 110 11.88 -22.46 31.19
C LYS A 110 11.17 -23.27 32.27
N GLN A 111 9.93 -23.69 32.03
CA GLN A 111 9.19 -24.54 32.97
C GLN A 111 9.88 -25.89 33.16
N LYS A 112 10.28 -26.57 32.07
CA LYS A 112 11.01 -27.84 32.14
C LYS A 112 12.32 -27.72 32.92
N GLN A 113 13.05 -26.62 32.72
CA GLN A 113 14.31 -26.38 33.43
C GLN A 113 14.12 -26.09 34.92
N ASN A 114 13.01 -25.46 35.32
CA ASN A 114 12.68 -25.24 36.73
C ASN A 114 12.14 -26.49 37.45
N LEU A 115 11.71 -27.50 36.70
CA LEU A 115 11.18 -28.77 37.18
C LEU A 115 12.27 -29.87 37.29
N ALA A 116 13.47 -29.62 36.76
CA ALA A 116 14.63 -30.52 36.79
C ALA A 116 15.64 -30.07 37.85
#